data_AF-A0A7C3PZH2-F1
#
_entry.id   AF-A0A7C3PZH2-F1
#
_cell.length_a   1.000
_cell.length_b   1.000
_cell.length_c   1.000
_cell.angle_alpha   90.00
_cell.angle_beta   90.00
_cell.angle_gamma   90.00
#
_symmetry.space_group_name_H-M   'P 1'
#
loop_
_entity.id
_entity.type
_entity.pdbx_description
1 polymer ?
#
loop_
_entity_poly.entity_id
_entity_poly.type
_entity_poly.pdbx_seq_one_letter_code
_entity_poly.pdbx_strand_id
1 'polypeptide(L)'
;MGGPASEGRRNSQAYGVGGGIQVGRVEMEGDVFAAMWRGTRDSMVRLGSEHFEGSIAYATDGAYQVGVSVVVDGPVLAYVWQGSEKSARNITPPGARNAGVWDVHDGRAVGGASYSVRSGHAIFWDLRSDEYSDLHPSGFDVSALTGIYGSEQVGFVLDPVTQY
;
A
#
# COMPACT_ATOMS: atom_id res chain seq x y z
N MET A 1 26.21 -33.97 14.65
CA MET A 1 26.50 -32.59 14.22
C MET A 1 25.20 -31.96 13.80
N GLY A 2 24.57 -31.16 14.66
CA GLY A 2 23.41 -30.35 14.29
C GLY A 2 23.92 -29.07 13.67
N GLY A 3 23.58 -28.81 12.40
CA GLY A 3 23.85 -27.52 11.77
C GLY A 3 23.13 -26.41 12.57
N PRO A 4 23.67 -25.18 12.57
CA PRO A 4 22.98 -24.07 13.23
C PRO A 4 21.58 -23.96 12.65
N ALA A 5 20.57 -23.94 13.53
CA ALA A 5 19.24 -23.49 13.15
C ALA A 5 19.41 -22.15 12.43
N SER A 6 18.85 -22.02 11.23
CA SER A 6 18.86 -20.75 10.50
C SER A 6 18.31 -19.68 11.42
N GLU A 7 19.17 -18.79 11.93
CA GLU A 7 18.72 -17.64 12.70
C GLU A 7 17.69 -16.92 11.82
N GLY A 8 16.46 -16.79 12.33
CA GLY A 8 15.34 -16.25 11.57
C GLY A 8 15.73 -14.91 10.95
N ARG A 9 15.42 -14.71 9.66
CA ARG A 9 15.77 -13.49 8.95
C ARG A 9 15.14 -12.29 9.66
N ARG A 10 15.99 -11.31 9.97
CA ARG A 10 15.60 -10.02 10.57
C ARG A 10 16.04 -8.92 9.64
N ASN A 11 15.07 -8.26 9.01
CA ASN A 11 15.31 -7.20 8.05
C ASN A 11 14.25 -6.11 8.19
N SER A 12 14.58 -4.88 7.81
CA SER A 12 13.59 -3.81 7.70
C SER A 12 13.97 -2.87 6.58
N GLN A 13 12.96 -2.31 5.91
CA GLN A 13 13.14 -1.37 4.81
C GLN A 13 12.15 -0.22 5.02
N ALA A 14 12.62 1.01 4.89
CA ALA A 14 11.77 2.19 4.85
C ALA A 14 11.50 2.57 3.39
N TYR A 15 10.25 2.89 3.07
CA TYR A 15 9.81 3.27 1.72
C TYR A 15 9.32 4.71 1.64
N GLY A 16 8.74 5.25 2.72
CA GLY A 16 8.12 6.58 2.72
C GLY A 16 8.42 7.37 3.97
N VAL A 17 8.37 8.70 3.85
CA VAL A 17 8.52 9.63 4.97
C VAL A 17 7.59 10.83 4.80
N GLY A 18 6.93 11.24 5.88
CA GLY A 18 6.04 12.41 5.90
C GLY A 18 5.58 12.73 7.32
N GLY A 19 5.41 14.02 7.63
CA GLY A 19 4.99 14.49 8.96
C GLY A 19 5.83 13.95 10.14
N GLY A 20 7.12 13.69 9.92
CA GLY A 20 8.03 13.14 10.94
C GLY A 20 7.90 11.63 11.17
N ILE A 21 7.13 10.92 10.34
CA ILE A 21 6.96 9.47 10.38
C ILE A 21 7.71 8.84 9.21
N GLN A 22 8.44 7.74 9.45
CA GLN A 22 8.91 6.84 8.41
C GLN A 22 7.96 5.63 8.34
N VAL A 23 7.71 5.11 7.14
CA VAL A 23 6.93 3.89 6.92
C VAL A 23 7.68 2.90 6.06
N GLY A 24 7.33 1.62 6.19
CA GLY A 24 7.95 0.56 5.42
C GLY A 24 7.47 -0.81 5.83
N ARG A 25 8.39 -1.78 5.81
CA ARG A 25 8.14 -3.15 6.27
C ARG A 25 9.24 -3.66 7.20
N VAL A 26 8.87 -4.59 8.05
CA VAL A 26 9.77 -5.43 8.86
C VAL A 26 9.55 -6.88 8.46
N GLU A 27 10.64 -7.64 8.36
CA GLU A 27 10.66 -9.09 8.23
C GLU A 27 11.33 -9.65 9.49
N MET A 28 10.59 -10.47 10.25
CA MET A 28 11.07 -11.05 11.49
C MET A 28 10.57 -12.50 11.60
N GLU A 29 11.49 -13.45 11.61
CA GLU A 29 11.18 -14.87 11.88
C GLU A 29 10.14 -15.46 10.92
N GLY A 30 10.11 -14.96 9.67
CA GLY A 30 9.19 -15.39 8.62
C GLY A 30 7.92 -14.54 8.50
N ASP A 31 7.67 -13.65 9.46
CA ASP A 31 6.55 -12.70 9.42
C ASP A 31 6.97 -11.38 8.75
N VAL A 32 6.16 -10.89 7.81
CA VAL A 32 6.41 -9.66 7.06
C VAL A 32 5.27 -8.67 7.29
N PHE A 33 5.55 -7.55 7.95
CA PHE A 33 4.50 -6.60 8.30
C PHE A 33 4.85 -5.15 8.00
N ALA A 34 3.82 -4.38 7.64
CA ALA A 34 3.89 -2.95 7.53
C ALA A 34 4.25 -2.37 8.90
N ALA A 35 5.16 -1.40 8.92
CA ALA A 35 5.63 -0.77 10.14
C ALA A 35 5.84 0.74 9.93
N MET A 36 5.82 1.48 11.03
CA MET A 36 6.19 2.88 11.08
C MET A 36 7.19 3.18 12.19
N TRP A 37 7.92 4.29 12.04
CA TRP A 37 8.89 4.82 13.00
C TRP A 37 8.74 6.33 13.13
N ARG A 38 9.25 6.88 14.24
CA ARG A 38 9.36 8.31 14.54
C ARG A 38 10.81 8.69 14.83
N GLY A 39 11.71 8.41 13.89
CA GLY A 39 13.11 8.82 13.90
C GLY A 39 14.06 7.99 14.77
N THR A 40 13.55 7.03 15.56
CA THR A 40 14.38 6.12 16.36
C THR A 40 13.96 4.68 16.17
N ARG A 41 14.89 3.74 16.36
CA ARG A 41 14.58 2.30 16.28
C ARG A 41 13.52 1.87 17.32
N ASP A 42 13.56 2.47 18.52
CA ASP A 42 12.71 2.10 19.65
C ASP A 42 11.27 2.61 19.48
N SER A 43 11.03 3.50 18.49
CA SER A 43 9.71 4.03 18.15
C SER A 43 8.92 3.19 17.14
N MET A 44 9.42 2.00 16.78
CA MET A 44 8.78 1.13 15.81
C MET A 44 7.38 0.72 16.28
N VAL A 45 6.39 0.90 15.41
CA VAL A 45 5.03 0.42 15.61
C VAL A 45 4.64 -0.48 14.44
N ARG A 46 4.13 -1.67 14.75
CA ARG A 46 3.50 -2.56 13.77
C ARG A 46 2.17 -1.96 13.30
N LEU A 47 2.02 -1.89 11.98
CA LEU A 47 0.78 -1.52 11.28
C LEU A 47 0.08 -2.75 10.70
N GLY A 48 0.85 -3.71 10.20
CA GLY A 48 0.34 -4.92 9.57
C GLY A 48 -0.37 -5.85 10.54
N SER A 49 -1.45 -6.49 10.09
CA SER A 49 -2.12 -7.52 10.88
C SER A 49 -1.52 -8.91 10.67
N GLU A 50 -1.54 -9.74 11.72
CA GLU A 50 -1.12 -11.16 11.67
C GLU A 50 -2.05 -12.03 10.82
N HIS A 51 -3.22 -11.52 10.40
CA HIS A 51 -4.17 -12.23 9.55
C HIS A 51 -3.78 -12.25 8.06
N PHE A 52 -2.71 -11.56 7.68
CA PHE A 52 -2.19 -11.49 6.31
C PHE A 52 -0.88 -12.26 6.18
N GLU A 53 -0.60 -12.78 4.97
CA GLU A 53 0.71 -13.36 4.65
C GLU A 53 1.81 -12.30 4.72
N GLY A 54 1.44 -11.06 4.39
CA GLY A 54 2.27 -9.92 4.74
C GLY A 54 1.62 -8.59 4.44
N SER A 55 2.30 -7.52 4.83
CA SER A 55 1.85 -6.15 4.54
C SER A 55 3.03 -5.19 4.37
N ILE A 56 2.78 -4.11 3.65
CA ILE A 56 3.78 -3.07 3.35
C ILE A 56 3.11 -1.71 3.41
N ALA A 57 3.69 -0.76 4.13
CA ALA A 57 3.33 0.66 4.03
C ALA A 57 4.32 1.38 3.10
N TYR A 58 3.80 2.02 2.05
CA TYR A 58 4.61 2.70 1.03
C TYR A 58 4.78 4.19 1.31
N ALA A 59 3.74 4.85 1.80
CA ALA A 59 3.75 6.30 2.01
C ALA A 59 3.01 6.73 3.28
N THR A 60 3.30 7.95 3.72
CA THR A 60 2.63 8.60 4.83
C THR A 60 2.65 10.12 4.68
N ASP A 61 1.58 10.78 5.10
CA ASP A 61 1.51 12.26 5.22
C ASP A 61 1.70 12.71 6.69
N GLY A 62 2.00 11.77 7.60
CA GLY A 62 2.09 12.00 9.05
C GLY A 62 0.81 11.67 9.82
N ALA A 63 -0.35 11.68 9.17
CA ALA A 63 -1.64 11.32 9.77
C ALA A 63 -2.08 9.93 9.32
N TYR A 64 -2.00 9.68 8.02
CA TYR A 64 -2.32 8.42 7.37
C TYR A 64 -1.04 7.71 6.93
N GLN A 65 -1.02 6.38 7.04
CA GLN A 65 -0.05 5.51 6.41
C GLN A 65 -0.82 4.66 5.40
N VAL A 66 -0.27 4.48 4.20
CA VAL A 66 -0.98 3.78 3.12
C VAL A 66 -0.11 2.69 2.50
N GLY A 67 -0.75 1.65 1.99
CA GLY A 67 -0.07 0.60 1.27
C GLY A 67 -0.94 -0.61 1.01
N VAL A 68 -0.39 -1.79 1.26
CA VAL A 68 -1.03 -3.06 0.93
C VAL A 68 -0.98 -4.07 2.07
N SER A 69 -1.97 -4.96 2.06
CA SER A 69 -1.96 -6.23 2.81
C SER A 69 -2.24 -7.39 1.86
N VAL A 70 -1.54 -8.51 2.03
CA VAL A 70 -1.57 -9.67 1.14
C VAL A 70 -2.31 -10.82 1.84
N VAL A 71 -3.43 -11.25 1.26
CA VAL A 71 -4.18 -12.40 1.78
C VAL A 71 -3.47 -13.70 1.36
N VAL A 72 -3.36 -14.65 2.29
CA VAL A 72 -2.79 -15.99 2.01
C VAL A 72 -3.54 -16.64 0.85
N ASP A 73 -2.80 -17.05 -0.19
CA ASP A 73 -3.35 -17.62 -1.44
C ASP A 73 -4.43 -16.74 -2.10
N GLY A 74 -4.38 -15.43 -1.85
CA GLY A 74 -5.47 -14.50 -2.10
C GLY A 74 -5.04 -13.18 -2.72
N PRO A 75 -5.95 -12.19 -2.71
CA PRO A 75 -5.70 -10.89 -3.34
C PRO A 75 -4.71 -10.02 -2.56
N VAL A 76 -4.09 -9.10 -3.28
CA VAL A 76 -3.42 -7.92 -2.68
C VAL A 76 -4.48 -6.84 -2.47
N LEU A 77 -4.63 -6.39 -1.23
CA LEU A 77 -5.65 -5.43 -0.83
C LEU A 77 -5.01 -4.08 -0.51
N ALA A 78 -5.68 -3.00 -0.92
CA ALA A 78 -5.33 -1.64 -0.57
C ALA A 78 -5.69 -1.37 0.90
N TYR A 79 -4.74 -0.86 1.68
CA TYR A 79 -4.92 -0.59 3.11
C TYR A 79 -4.48 0.83 3.50
N VAL A 80 -5.19 1.38 4.47
CA VAL A 80 -4.83 2.60 5.20
C VAL A 80 -4.76 2.30 6.69
N TRP A 81 -3.79 2.94 7.35
CA TRP A 81 -3.61 2.93 8.80
C TRP A 81 -3.51 4.36 9.34
N GLN A 82 -3.81 4.50 10.62
CA GLN A 82 -3.67 5.73 11.41
C GLN A 82 -2.91 5.43 12.71
N GLY A 83 -1.65 5.02 12.55
CA GLY A 83 -0.69 4.90 13.65
C GLY A 83 -0.68 3.56 14.40
N SER A 84 -1.53 2.60 14.03
CA SER A 84 -1.55 1.27 14.67
C SER A 84 -2.22 0.20 13.81
N GLU A 85 -1.96 -1.07 14.11
CA GLU A 85 -2.68 -2.20 13.51
C GLU A 85 -4.20 -2.09 13.70
N LYS A 86 -4.67 -1.71 14.89
CA LYS A 86 -6.12 -1.61 15.19
C LYS A 86 -6.85 -0.59 14.30
N SER A 87 -6.12 0.39 13.76
CA SER A 87 -6.68 1.40 12.86
C SER A 87 -6.71 0.98 11.39
N ALA A 88 -6.22 -0.23 11.07
CA ALA A 88 -6.18 -0.74 9.71
C ALA A 88 -7.58 -0.79 9.10
N ARG A 89 -7.73 -0.22 7.90
CA ARG A 89 -8.95 -0.33 7.09
C ARG A 89 -8.59 -0.79 5.68
N ASN A 90 -9.36 -1.77 5.20
CA ASN A 90 -9.34 -2.16 3.80
C ASN A 90 -10.09 -1.11 2.98
N ILE A 91 -9.38 -0.46 2.04
CA ILE A 91 -9.93 0.56 1.14
C ILE A 91 -9.91 0.09 -0.33
N THR A 92 -9.84 -1.23 -0.54
CA THR A 92 -9.96 -1.85 -1.86
C THR A 92 -11.32 -1.50 -2.47
N PRO A 93 -11.37 -0.88 -3.66
CA PRO A 93 -12.63 -0.59 -4.34
C PRO A 93 -13.48 -1.86 -4.54
N PRO A 94 -14.80 -1.81 -4.30
CA PRO A 94 -15.73 -2.90 -4.59
C PRO A 94 -15.53 -3.50 -5.98
N GLY A 95 -15.45 -4.83 -6.05
CA GLY A 95 -15.27 -5.58 -7.30
C GLY A 95 -13.82 -5.70 -7.79
N ALA A 96 -12.86 -4.97 -7.20
CA ALA A 96 -11.46 -5.12 -7.53
C ALA A 96 -10.90 -6.47 -7.02
N ARG A 97 -10.10 -7.13 -7.85
CA ARG A 97 -9.36 -8.35 -7.51
C ARG A 97 -8.06 -8.05 -6.78
N ASN A 98 -7.37 -6.99 -7.15
CA ASN A 98 -6.20 -6.50 -6.42
C ASN A 98 -6.23 -4.97 -6.38
N ALA A 99 -5.75 -4.38 -5.31
CA ALA A 99 -5.55 -2.94 -5.22
C ALA A 99 -4.32 -2.59 -4.39
N GLY A 100 -3.76 -1.42 -4.66
CA GLY A 100 -2.66 -0.87 -3.87
C GLY A 100 -2.66 0.64 -3.89
N VAL A 101 -2.16 1.21 -2.79
CA VAL A 101 -2.03 2.64 -2.59
C VAL A 101 -0.55 2.98 -2.47
N TRP A 102 -0.09 3.90 -3.31
CA TRP A 102 1.35 4.14 -3.49
C TRP A 102 1.80 5.46 -2.86
N ASP A 103 0.91 6.45 -2.80
CA ASP A 103 1.24 7.75 -2.24
C ASP A 103 0.04 8.38 -1.51
N VAL A 104 0.33 9.26 -0.56
CA VAL A 104 -0.68 9.99 0.23
C VAL A 104 -0.16 11.38 0.58
N HIS A 105 -1.01 12.37 0.40
CA HIS A 105 -0.77 13.75 0.80
C HIS A 105 -2.04 14.40 1.30
N ASP A 106 -1.99 14.96 2.50
CA ASP A 106 -3.09 15.70 3.10
C ASP A 106 -4.42 14.92 2.99
N GLY A 107 -4.44 13.71 3.54
CA GLY A 107 -5.61 12.82 3.58
C GLY A 107 -6.12 12.33 2.22
N ARG A 108 -5.42 12.61 1.12
CA ARG A 108 -5.76 12.14 -0.23
C ARG A 108 -4.71 11.14 -0.67
N ALA A 109 -5.16 10.01 -1.16
CA ALA A 109 -4.30 8.91 -1.54
C ALA A 109 -4.50 8.52 -3.00
N VAL A 110 -3.47 7.94 -3.60
CA VAL A 110 -3.47 7.54 -5.00
C VAL A 110 -2.80 6.19 -5.21
N GLY A 111 -3.18 5.52 -6.30
CA GLY A 111 -2.75 4.16 -6.57
C GLY A 111 -3.55 3.54 -7.72
N GLY A 112 -3.81 2.24 -7.61
CA GLY A 112 -4.58 1.53 -8.62
C GLY A 112 -5.31 0.29 -8.11
N ALA A 113 -6.31 -0.13 -8.88
CA ALA A 113 -7.10 -1.33 -8.66
C ALA A 113 -7.27 -2.11 -9.96
N SER A 114 -7.24 -3.44 -9.90
CA SER A 114 -7.45 -4.32 -11.05
C SER A 114 -8.76 -5.07 -10.93
N TYR A 115 -9.52 -5.12 -12.02
CA TYR A 115 -10.81 -5.83 -12.08
C TYR A 115 -10.73 -7.11 -12.92
N SER A 116 -9.72 -7.20 -13.78
CA SER A 116 -9.35 -8.39 -14.54
C SER A 116 -7.84 -8.44 -14.77
N VAL A 117 -7.35 -9.51 -15.40
CA VAL A 117 -5.92 -9.65 -15.76
C VAL A 117 -5.42 -8.52 -16.67
N ARG A 118 -6.32 -7.86 -17.42
CA ARG A 118 -6.00 -6.83 -18.40
C ARG A 118 -6.66 -5.47 -18.12
N SER A 119 -7.26 -5.29 -16.93
CA SER A 119 -7.94 -4.05 -16.57
C SER A 119 -7.41 -3.57 -15.24
N GLY A 120 -6.68 -2.45 -15.30
CA GLY A 120 -6.13 -1.72 -14.17
C GLY A 120 -6.59 -0.27 -14.22
N HIS A 121 -7.09 0.24 -13.12
CA HIS A 121 -7.70 1.54 -13.02
C HIS A 121 -6.92 2.40 -12.03
N ALA A 122 -6.61 3.62 -12.44
CA ALA A 122 -6.10 4.67 -11.58
C ALA A 122 -7.16 5.05 -10.56
N ILE A 123 -6.86 4.90 -9.27
CA ILE A 123 -7.80 5.20 -8.20
C ILE A 123 -7.26 6.34 -7.34
N PHE A 124 -8.16 7.28 -7.04
CA PHE A 124 -7.96 8.35 -6.07
C PHE A 124 -8.87 8.08 -4.86
N TRP A 125 -8.34 8.20 -3.65
CA TRP A 125 -9.10 8.04 -2.40
C TRP A 125 -9.10 9.36 -1.61
N ASP A 126 -10.25 9.75 -1.08
CA ASP A 126 -10.36 10.73 0.00
C ASP A 126 -10.53 9.98 1.33
N LEU A 127 -9.44 9.90 2.09
CA LEU A 127 -9.37 9.12 3.34
C LEU A 127 -10.14 9.77 4.49
N ARG A 128 -10.60 11.02 4.32
CA ARG A 128 -11.38 11.76 5.32
C ARG A 128 -12.87 11.45 5.17
N SER A 129 -13.37 11.34 3.94
CA SER A 129 -14.75 10.96 3.65
C SER A 129 -14.95 9.45 3.49
N ASP A 130 -13.85 8.68 3.39
CA ASP A 130 -13.87 7.24 3.07
C ASP A 130 -14.49 6.96 1.68
N GLU A 131 -14.24 7.87 0.75
CA GLU A 131 -14.71 7.79 -0.64
C GLU A 131 -13.54 7.57 -1.60
N TYR A 132 -13.84 7.07 -2.79
CA TYR A 132 -12.87 6.91 -3.86
C TYR A 132 -13.47 7.30 -5.22
N SER A 133 -12.59 7.64 -6.15
CA SER A 133 -12.91 7.97 -7.54
C SER A 133 -12.03 7.13 -8.46
N ASP A 134 -12.65 6.52 -9.46
CA ASP A 134 -11.96 5.88 -10.57
C ASP A 134 -11.60 6.95 -11.61
N LEU A 135 -10.30 7.19 -11.77
CA LEU A 135 -9.76 8.17 -12.70
C LEU A 135 -9.24 7.51 -13.99
N HIS A 136 -9.61 6.27 -14.26
CA HIS A 136 -9.23 5.57 -15.48
C HIS A 136 -9.75 6.31 -16.73
N PRO A 137 -8.87 6.78 -17.64
CA PRO A 137 -9.31 7.49 -18.83
C PRO A 137 -9.87 6.53 -19.88
N SER A 138 -10.94 6.94 -20.59
CA SER A 138 -11.50 6.16 -21.68
C SER A 138 -10.48 5.93 -22.81
N GLY A 139 -10.42 4.71 -23.34
CA GLY A 139 -9.59 4.35 -24.48
C GLY A 139 -8.27 3.65 -24.13
N PHE A 140 -7.97 3.45 -22.85
CA PHE A 140 -6.81 2.71 -22.36
C PHE A 140 -7.25 1.39 -21.70
N ASP A 141 -6.35 0.40 -21.62
CA ASP A 141 -6.62 -0.86 -20.90
C ASP A 141 -6.21 -0.76 -19.42
N VAL A 142 -5.14 -0.01 -19.16
CA VAL A 142 -4.55 0.13 -17.82
C VAL A 142 -4.25 1.58 -17.52
N SER A 143 -4.50 1.99 -16.29
CA SER A 143 -4.00 3.23 -15.71
C SER A 143 -3.63 3.01 -14.24
N ALA A 144 -2.71 3.83 -13.73
CA ALA A 144 -2.40 3.90 -12.32
C ALA A 144 -1.86 5.29 -11.97
N LEU A 145 -2.16 5.75 -10.76
CA LEU A 145 -1.52 6.94 -10.19
C LEU A 145 -0.39 6.49 -9.26
N THR A 146 0.74 7.17 -9.32
CA THR A 146 1.96 6.80 -8.59
C THR A 146 2.40 7.86 -7.59
N GLY A 147 1.85 9.07 -7.65
CA GLY A 147 2.22 10.16 -6.76
C GLY A 147 1.16 11.24 -6.65
N ILE A 148 1.12 11.90 -5.49
CA ILE A 148 0.24 13.03 -5.20
C ILE A 148 0.94 14.06 -4.32
N TYR A 149 0.81 15.34 -4.67
CA TYR A 149 1.22 16.44 -3.81
C TYR A 149 0.25 17.62 -3.98
N GLY A 150 -0.24 18.18 -2.87
CA GLY A 150 -1.30 19.18 -2.91
C GLY A 150 -2.54 18.70 -3.67
N SER A 151 -2.81 19.33 -4.82
CA SER A 151 -3.93 19.00 -5.71
C SER A 151 -3.51 18.27 -6.99
N GLU A 152 -2.24 17.93 -7.14
CA GLU A 152 -1.68 17.38 -8.38
C GLU A 152 -1.43 15.88 -8.22
N GLN A 153 -1.87 15.09 -9.20
CA GLN A 153 -1.60 13.66 -9.29
C GLN A 153 -0.75 13.35 -10.53
N VAL A 154 0.12 12.36 -10.41
CA VAL A 154 0.92 11.83 -11.52
C VAL A 154 0.71 10.32 -11.66
N GLY A 155 0.90 9.81 -12.87
CA GLY A 155 0.66 8.40 -13.17
C GLY A 155 0.94 8.05 -14.62
N PHE A 156 0.43 6.89 -15.04
CA PHE A 156 0.57 6.40 -16.41
C PHE A 156 -0.73 5.77 -16.91
N VAL A 157 -0.77 5.60 -18.22
CA VAL A 157 -1.75 4.80 -18.95
C VAL A 157 -1.02 3.83 -19.87
N LEU A 158 -1.63 2.68 -20.16
CA LEU A 158 -1.17 1.75 -21.20
C LEU A 158 -2.30 1.58 -22.22
N ASP A 159 -1.92 1.71 -23.48
CA ASP A 159 -2.81 1.48 -24.61
C ASP A 159 -3.37 0.05 -24.58
N PRO A 160 -4.52 -0.16 -25.23
CA PRO A 160 -4.98 -1.51 -25.50
C PRO A 160 -3.89 -2.30 -26.19
N VAL A 161 -3.62 -3.52 -25.72
CA VAL A 161 -2.64 -4.38 -26.40
C VAL A 161 -3.20 -4.66 -27.79
N THR A 162 -2.67 -3.98 -28.80
CA THR A 162 -2.98 -4.27 -30.20
C THR A 162 -2.58 -5.72 -30.45
N GLN A 163 -3.55 -6.58 -30.75
CA GLN A 163 -3.23 -7.92 -31.24
C GLN A 163 -2.54 -7.73 -32.60
N TYR A 164 -1.24 -8.02 -32.65
CA TYR A 164 -0.52 -8.25 -33.91
C TYR A 164 -0.71 -9.70 -34.35
#